data_AF-A0A9N8KRL6-F1
#
_entry.id   AF-A0A9N8KRL6-F1
#
_cell.length_a   1.000
_cell.length_b   1.000
_cell.length_c   1.000
_cell.angle_alpha   90.00
_cell.angle_beta   90.00
_cell.angle_gamma   90.00
#
_symmetry.space_group_name_H-M   'P 1'
#
loop_
_entity.id
_entity.type
_entity.pdbx_description
1 polymer ?
#
loop_
_entity_poly.entity_id
_entity_poly.type
_entity_poly.pdbx_seq_one_letter_code
_entity_poly.pdbx_strand_id
1 'polypeptide(L)'
;VKEGQFYEAHQQLRVIASRYTKSSDWASAVDLLASGASMLLNAGQGGSGGDLCMFLMDVYGKAELKPDTTNKARLLSLLREFPEGEPTRKRFAGEFGEYPAGDPELHHVIGTLYAEEDGEALEAEKHLTLGSADSAATFASLEYNWYASDEPSTAPHYAARVVFPYLLVGNLRAANKAFLLFTSKLSSSNPGLSVQEVGSVSSDLRVYPSLPLLNFLGLLLLAIEKGSADVFKQLKSHYASYIKDAGNWNEALAQVGEMYFGIKIPSQSNPLFDM
;
A
#
# COMPACT_ATOMS: atom_id res chain seq x y z
N VAL A 1 20.42 -26.20 -13.30
CA VAL A 1 20.04 -25.79 -11.92
C VAL A 1 20.42 -26.85 -10.89
N LYS A 2 19.88 -28.09 -10.95
CA LYS A 2 20.17 -29.14 -9.93
C LYS A 2 21.65 -29.52 -9.78
N GLU A 3 22.45 -29.32 -10.82
CA GLU A 3 23.90 -29.58 -10.83
C GLU A 3 24.74 -28.36 -10.38
N GLY A 4 24.12 -27.29 -9.88
CA GLY A 4 24.81 -26.07 -9.41
C GLY A 4 25.31 -25.13 -10.52
N GLN A 5 25.15 -25.50 -11.79
CA GLN A 5 25.47 -24.68 -12.96
C GLN A 5 24.37 -23.63 -13.21
N PHE A 6 24.29 -22.63 -12.34
CA PHE A 6 23.20 -21.64 -12.35
C PHE A 6 23.31 -20.64 -13.50
N TYR A 7 24.52 -20.12 -13.74
CA TYR A 7 24.77 -19.16 -14.81
C TYR A 7 24.50 -19.77 -16.19
N GLU A 8 25.01 -20.98 -16.45
CA GLU A 8 24.80 -21.68 -17.71
C GLU A 8 23.32 -21.99 -17.93
N ALA A 9 22.63 -22.46 -16.87
CA ALA A 9 21.19 -22.72 -16.93
C ALA A 9 20.41 -21.43 -17.26
N HIS A 10 20.73 -20.32 -16.60
CA HIS A 10 20.11 -19.01 -16.87
C HIS A 10 20.29 -18.58 -18.33
N GLN A 11 21.51 -18.64 -18.86
CA GLN A 11 21.79 -18.27 -20.25
C GLN A 11 21.07 -19.18 -21.24
N GLN A 12 21.04 -20.50 -21.00
CA GLN A 12 20.31 -21.43 -21.85
C GLN A 12 18.80 -21.17 -21.87
N LEU A 13 18.20 -20.92 -20.70
CA LEU A 13 16.78 -20.57 -20.58
C LEU A 13 16.46 -19.31 -21.40
N ARG A 14 17.28 -18.26 -21.30
CA ARG A 14 17.09 -17.02 -22.09
C ARG A 14 17.17 -17.28 -23.60
N VAL A 15 18.13 -18.10 -24.04
CA VAL A 15 18.30 -18.42 -25.48
C VAL A 15 17.09 -19.16 -26.01
N ILE A 16 16.60 -20.17 -25.28
CA ILE A 16 15.44 -20.96 -25.71
C ILE A 16 14.17 -20.10 -25.68
N ALA A 17 13.92 -19.34 -24.61
CA ALA A 17 12.78 -18.42 -24.52
C ALA A 17 12.77 -17.39 -25.66
N SER A 18 13.94 -16.86 -26.02
CA SER A 18 14.08 -15.95 -27.17
C SER A 18 13.72 -16.61 -28.51
N ARG A 19 14.00 -17.91 -28.68
CA ARG A 19 13.58 -18.65 -29.88
C ARG A 19 12.07 -18.82 -29.94
N TYR A 20 11.45 -19.24 -28.84
CA TYR A 20 9.99 -19.34 -28.75
C TYR A 20 9.29 -17.99 -28.99
N THR A 21 9.82 -16.91 -28.40
CA THR A 21 9.32 -15.54 -28.63
C THR A 21 9.41 -15.16 -30.12
N LYS A 22 10.53 -15.46 -30.79
CA LYS A 22 10.72 -15.17 -32.23
C LYS A 22 9.77 -15.96 -33.13
N SER A 23 9.40 -17.18 -32.75
CA SER A 23 8.42 -17.99 -33.47
C SER A 23 6.97 -17.74 -33.01
N SER A 24 6.75 -16.73 -32.15
CA SER A 24 5.44 -16.44 -31.54
C SER A 24 4.80 -17.62 -30.80
N ASP A 25 5.63 -18.56 -30.32
CA ASP A 25 5.18 -19.64 -29.43
C ASP A 25 5.15 -19.12 -27.99
N TRP A 26 4.14 -18.29 -27.71
CA TRP A 26 4.01 -17.57 -26.45
C TRP A 26 3.81 -18.52 -25.26
N ALA A 27 3.02 -19.57 -25.43
CA ALA A 27 2.76 -20.54 -24.37
C ALA A 27 4.06 -21.22 -23.90
N SER A 28 4.87 -21.73 -24.84
CA SER A 28 6.15 -22.36 -24.52
C SER A 28 7.15 -21.37 -23.91
N ALA A 29 7.20 -20.13 -24.40
CA ALA A 29 8.05 -19.09 -23.82
C ALA A 29 7.67 -18.79 -22.37
N VAL A 30 6.37 -18.61 -22.11
CA VAL A 30 5.82 -18.30 -20.78
C VAL A 30 6.09 -19.43 -19.79
N ASP A 31 5.78 -20.67 -20.16
CA ASP A 31 5.97 -21.81 -19.25
C ASP A 31 7.45 -22.08 -18.96
N LEU A 32 8.33 -21.92 -19.97
CA LEU A 32 9.78 -22.05 -19.78
C LEU A 32 10.33 -20.96 -18.86
N LEU A 33 9.92 -19.71 -19.07
CA LEU A 33 10.40 -18.58 -18.26
C LEU A 33 9.91 -18.68 -16.82
N ALA A 34 8.65 -18.99 -16.59
CA ALA A 34 8.13 -19.13 -15.23
C ALA A 34 8.76 -20.31 -14.48
N SER A 35 8.83 -21.49 -15.10
CA SER A 35 9.47 -22.65 -14.46
C SER A 35 10.96 -22.41 -14.22
N GLY A 36 11.65 -21.80 -15.19
CA GLY A 36 13.05 -21.40 -15.09
C GLY A 36 13.33 -20.40 -13.98
N ALA A 37 12.51 -19.35 -13.90
CA ALA A 37 12.59 -18.34 -12.85
C ALA A 37 12.38 -18.97 -11.47
N SER A 38 11.30 -19.73 -11.30
CA SER A 38 10.99 -20.42 -10.03
C SER A 38 12.14 -21.32 -9.57
N MET A 39 12.73 -22.11 -10.47
CA MET A 39 13.88 -22.95 -10.13
C MET A 39 15.09 -22.15 -9.67
N LEU A 40 15.37 -20.98 -10.27
CA LEU A 40 16.51 -20.14 -9.89
C LEU A 40 16.25 -19.38 -8.60
N LEU A 41 15.05 -18.83 -8.41
CA LEU A 41 14.62 -18.16 -7.19
C LEU A 41 14.71 -19.10 -5.99
N ASN A 42 14.14 -20.30 -6.10
CA ASN A 42 14.21 -21.34 -5.07
C ASN A 42 15.64 -21.87 -4.82
N ALA A 43 16.58 -21.64 -5.75
CA ALA A 43 18.00 -21.95 -5.58
C ALA A 43 18.81 -20.77 -5.00
N GLY A 44 18.16 -19.70 -4.54
CA GLY A 44 18.80 -18.49 -4.00
C GLY A 44 19.46 -17.61 -5.06
N GLN A 45 19.23 -17.88 -6.34
CA GLN A 45 19.79 -17.10 -7.46
C GLN A 45 18.85 -15.95 -7.82
N GLY A 46 18.58 -15.07 -6.83
CA GLY A 46 17.61 -13.98 -6.91
C GLY A 46 17.75 -13.13 -8.17
N GLY A 47 18.94 -12.60 -8.44
CA GLY A 47 19.18 -11.80 -9.65
C GLY A 47 18.93 -12.54 -10.98
N SER A 48 19.25 -13.83 -11.07
CA SER A 48 19.02 -14.61 -12.31
C SER A 48 17.55 -14.99 -12.47
N GLY A 49 16.88 -15.39 -11.38
CA GLY A 49 15.45 -15.67 -11.38
C GLY A 49 14.62 -14.42 -11.64
N GLY A 50 15.00 -13.29 -11.04
CA GLY A 50 14.37 -11.98 -11.25
C GLY A 50 14.51 -11.47 -12.67
N ASP A 51 15.68 -11.66 -13.31
CA ASP A 51 15.85 -11.36 -14.73
C ASP A 51 14.92 -12.19 -15.62
N LEU A 52 14.74 -13.49 -15.34
CA LEU A 52 13.76 -14.31 -16.07
C LEU A 52 12.31 -13.87 -15.82
N CYS A 53 11.99 -13.39 -14.61
CA CYS A 53 10.68 -12.79 -14.31
C CYS A 53 10.45 -11.51 -15.14
N MET A 54 11.45 -10.65 -15.28
CA MET A 54 11.34 -9.47 -16.15
C MET A 54 11.20 -9.86 -17.62
N PHE A 55 11.92 -10.89 -18.07
CA PHE A 55 11.76 -11.39 -19.43
C PHE A 55 10.36 -12.00 -19.65
N LEU A 56 9.77 -12.63 -18.63
CA LEU A 56 8.38 -13.08 -18.68
C LEU A 56 7.41 -11.90 -18.89
N MET A 57 7.63 -10.76 -18.20
CA MET A 57 6.83 -9.55 -18.41
C MET A 57 6.96 -8.99 -19.84
N ASP A 58 8.18 -8.97 -20.39
CA ASP A 58 8.41 -8.58 -21.79
C ASP A 58 7.65 -9.48 -22.78
N VAL A 59 7.59 -10.79 -22.50
CA VAL A 59 6.84 -11.75 -23.31
C VAL A 59 5.34 -11.49 -23.21
N TYR A 60 4.79 -11.23 -22.01
CA TYR A 60 3.39 -10.87 -21.83
C TYR A 60 3.03 -9.62 -22.64
N GLY A 61 3.87 -8.58 -22.57
CA GLY A 61 3.67 -7.34 -23.33
C GLY A 61 3.70 -7.55 -24.84
N LYS A 62 4.68 -8.30 -25.36
CA LYS A 62 4.80 -8.61 -26.80
C LYS A 62 3.67 -9.48 -27.34
N ALA A 63 3.17 -10.39 -26.52
CA ALA A 63 2.06 -11.26 -26.86
C ALA A 63 0.68 -10.59 -26.67
N GLU A 64 0.66 -9.34 -26.18
CA GLU A 64 -0.55 -8.59 -25.85
C GLU A 64 -1.51 -9.40 -24.96
N LEU A 65 -0.94 -10.18 -24.03
CA LEU A 65 -1.74 -11.01 -23.13
C LEU A 65 -2.52 -10.12 -22.18
N LYS A 66 -3.85 -10.31 -22.19
CA LYS A 66 -4.71 -9.67 -21.21
C LYS A 66 -4.53 -10.35 -19.85
N PRO A 67 -4.66 -9.62 -18.74
CA PRO A 67 -4.68 -10.21 -17.41
C PRO A 67 -5.80 -11.22 -17.30
N ASP A 68 -5.41 -12.44 -16.95
CA ASP A 68 -6.32 -13.52 -16.58
C ASP A 68 -5.88 -14.13 -15.25
N THR A 69 -6.75 -14.94 -14.66
CA THR A 69 -6.50 -15.56 -13.36
C THR A 69 -5.25 -16.43 -13.34
N THR A 70 -4.95 -17.13 -14.44
CA THR A 70 -3.81 -18.05 -14.54
C THR A 70 -2.49 -17.30 -14.56
N ASN A 71 -2.39 -16.27 -15.39
CA ASN A 71 -1.22 -15.43 -15.53
C ASN A 71 -0.97 -14.62 -14.25
N LYS A 72 -2.03 -14.09 -13.61
CA LYS A 72 -1.92 -13.44 -12.29
C LYS A 72 -1.40 -14.40 -11.22
N ALA A 73 -1.95 -15.61 -11.13
CA ALA A 73 -1.51 -16.60 -10.15
C ALA A 73 -0.02 -16.98 -10.35
N ARG A 74 0.43 -17.11 -11.60
CA ARG A 74 1.84 -17.37 -11.93
C ARG A 74 2.76 -16.24 -11.46
N LEU A 75 2.40 -14.98 -11.74
CA LEU A 75 3.18 -13.82 -11.32
C LEU A 75 3.25 -13.70 -9.79
N LEU A 76 2.13 -13.92 -9.10
CA LEU A 76 2.08 -13.93 -7.64
C LEU A 76 2.90 -15.07 -7.02
N SER A 77 2.89 -16.26 -7.63
CA SER A 77 3.71 -17.38 -7.19
C SER A 77 5.20 -17.05 -7.28
N LEU A 78 5.64 -16.50 -8.43
CA LEU A 78 7.02 -16.09 -8.61
C LEU A 78 7.42 -15.00 -7.62
N LEU A 79 6.55 -14.01 -7.40
CA LEU A 79 6.82 -12.91 -6.46
C LEU A 79 7.14 -13.41 -5.04
N ARG A 80 6.46 -14.48 -4.59
CA ARG A 80 6.68 -15.11 -3.28
C ARG A 80 7.97 -15.92 -3.17
N GLU A 81 8.54 -16.33 -4.31
CA GLU A 81 9.77 -17.12 -4.35
C GLU A 81 11.03 -16.24 -4.32
N PHE A 82 10.89 -14.92 -4.48
CA PHE A 82 12.03 -14.01 -4.38
C PHE A 82 12.66 -14.09 -2.99
N PRO A 83 14.00 -14.20 -2.91
CA PRO A 83 14.71 -14.03 -1.65
C PRO A 83 14.39 -12.66 -1.02
N GLU A 84 14.34 -12.62 0.30
CA GLU A 84 14.20 -11.37 1.06
C GLU A 84 15.32 -10.38 0.69
N GLY A 85 14.96 -9.11 0.51
CA GLY A 85 15.89 -8.06 0.13
C GLY A 85 16.40 -8.11 -1.33
N GLU A 86 15.95 -9.05 -2.16
CA GLU A 86 16.37 -9.13 -3.58
C GLU A 86 15.91 -7.86 -4.35
N PRO A 87 16.84 -7.03 -4.87
CA PRO A 87 16.49 -5.74 -5.48
C PRO A 87 15.56 -5.84 -6.68
N THR A 88 15.63 -6.94 -7.44
CA THR A 88 14.81 -7.13 -8.63
C THR A 88 13.33 -7.39 -8.32
N ARG A 89 13.00 -7.78 -7.07
CA ARG A 89 11.62 -8.06 -6.64
C ARG A 89 10.72 -6.83 -6.74
N LYS A 90 11.18 -5.67 -6.24
CA LYS A 90 10.41 -4.41 -6.26
C LYS A 90 10.08 -3.98 -7.68
N ARG A 91 11.05 -4.13 -8.58
CA ARG A 91 10.85 -3.87 -10.02
C ARG A 91 9.81 -4.82 -10.61
N PHE A 92 9.92 -6.12 -10.34
CA PHE A 92 8.97 -7.11 -10.87
C PHE A 92 7.53 -6.85 -10.38
N ALA A 93 7.34 -6.55 -9.10
CA ALA A 93 6.03 -6.19 -8.56
C ALA A 93 5.44 -4.93 -9.19
N GLY A 94 6.28 -3.96 -9.57
CA GLY A 94 5.87 -2.72 -10.23
C GLY A 94 5.33 -2.90 -11.66
N GLU A 95 5.60 -4.04 -12.30
CA GLU A 95 5.08 -4.35 -13.65
C GLU A 95 3.62 -4.84 -13.63
N PHE A 96 3.02 -5.01 -12.45
CA PHE A 96 1.70 -5.61 -12.31
C PHE A 96 0.59 -4.57 -12.50
N GLY A 97 0.00 -4.45 -13.69
CA GLY A 97 -1.24 -3.67 -13.85
C GLY A 97 -1.70 -3.34 -15.27
N GLU A 98 -3.02 -3.29 -15.46
CA GLU A 98 -3.70 -2.65 -16.60
C GLU A 98 -4.25 -1.25 -16.26
N TYR A 99 -4.40 -0.95 -14.96
CA TYR A 99 -4.92 0.32 -14.49
C TYR A 99 -3.77 1.33 -14.34
N PRO A 100 -4.04 2.66 -14.47
CA PRO A 100 -3.04 3.68 -14.22
C PRO A 100 -2.36 3.59 -12.86
N ALA A 101 -3.05 2.99 -11.87
CA ALA A 101 -2.57 2.75 -10.52
C ALA A 101 -2.45 1.25 -10.16
N GLY A 102 -2.49 0.33 -11.14
CA GLY A 102 -2.36 -1.13 -10.91
C GLY A 102 -3.66 -1.87 -10.54
N ASP A 103 -3.63 -3.20 -10.58
CA ASP A 103 -4.78 -4.07 -10.24
C ASP A 103 -4.95 -4.16 -8.71
N PRO A 104 -6.13 -3.83 -8.15
CA PRO A 104 -6.33 -3.81 -6.69
C PRO A 104 -6.11 -5.16 -5.99
N GLU A 105 -6.38 -6.27 -6.66
CA GLU A 105 -6.18 -7.60 -6.06
C GLU A 105 -4.69 -7.94 -6.00
N LEU A 106 -3.94 -7.61 -7.05
CA LEU A 106 -2.48 -7.72 -7.04
C LEU A 106 -1.87 -6.82 -5.97
N HIS A 107 -2.32 -5.57 -5.86
CA HIS A 107 -1.91 -4.66 -4.78
C HIS A 107 -2.21 -5.23 -3.39
N HIS A 108 -3.38 -5.85 -3.18
CA HIS A 108 -3.69 -6.50 -1.91
C HIS A 108 -2.69 -7.62 -1.57
N VAL A 109 -2.41 -8.50 -2.52
CA VAL A 109 -1.48 -9.62 -2.29
C VAL A 109 -0.06 -9.12 -2.08
N ILE A 110 0.45 -8.20 -2.91
CA ILE A 110 1.79 -7.63 -2.76
C ILE A 110 1.91 -6.92 -1.40
N GLY A 111 0.93 -6.09 -1.05
CA GLY A 111 0.92 -5.36 0.20
C GLY A 111 0.87 -6.28 1.43
N THR A 112 0.15 -7.40 1.34
CA THR A 112 0.11 -8.41 2.40
C THR A 112 1.46 -9.12 2.56
N LEU A 113 2.15 -9.43 1.45
CA LEU A 113 3.50 -10.01 1.52
C LEU A 113 4.50 -9.06 2.21
N TYR A 114 4.51 -7.78 1.82
CA TYR A 114 5.38 -6.80 2.48
C TYR A 114 4.99 -6.54 3.94
N ALA A 115 3.72 -6.70 4.30
CA ALA A 115 3.27 -6.54 5.69
C ALA A 115 3.76 -7.69 6.61
N GLU A 116 4.13 -8.84 6.04
CA GLU A 116 4.70 -9.98 6.76
C GLU A 116 6.23 -9.91 6.88
N GLU A 117 6.88 -9.00 6.13
CA GLU A 117 8.34 -8.84 6.08
C GLU A 117 8.83 -7.71 7.00
N ASP A 118 9.88 -7.99 7.77
CA ASP A 118 10.46 -7.02 8.68
C ASP A 118 11.09 -5.85 7.91
N GLY A 119 10.69 -4.62 8.25
CA GLY A 119 11.25 -3.40 7.66
C GLY A 119 10.64 -2.98 6.32
N GLU A 120 9.66 -3.72 5.78
CA GLU A 120 8.99 -3.40 4.50
C GLU A 120 7.61 -2.74 4.67
N ALA A 121 7.28 -2.28 5.88
CA ALA A 121 5.99 -1.63 6.19
C ALA A 121 5.66 -0.45 5.25
N LEU A 122 6.66 0.35 4.86
CA LEU A 122 6.47 1.45 3.91
C LEU A 122 6.08 0.99 2.50
N GLU A 123 6.56 -0.17 2.06
CA GLU A 123 6.14 -0.73 0.77
C GLU A 123 4.75 -1.34 0.88
N ALA A 124 4.45 -2.01 2.00
CA ALA A 124 3.11 -2.52 2.29
C ALA A 124 2.07 -1.40 2.26
N GLU A 125 2.34 -0.25 2.90
CA GLU A 125 1.48 0.94 2.89
C GLU A 125 1.09 1.38 1.48
N LYS A 126 2.07 1.51 0.57
CA LYS A 126 1.85 1.94 -0.81
C LYS A 126 0.90 0.99 -1.54
N HIS A 127 1.12 -0.32 -1.40
CA HIS A 127 0.31 -1.31 -2.07
C HIS A 127 -1.08 -1.45 -1.43
N LEU A 128 -1.18 -1.52 -0.11
CA LEU A 128 -2.46 -1.67 0.58
C LEU A 128 -3.40 -0.48 0.36
N THR A 129 -2.86 0.73 0.21
CA THR A 129 -3.64 1.94 -0.15
C THR A 129 -4.40 1.77 -1.47
N LEU A 130 -3.80 1.08 -2.44
CA LEU A 130 -4.35 0.85 -3.79
C LEU A 130 -5.02 -0.53 -3.93
N GLY A 131 -5.08 -1.29 -2.85
CA GLY A 131 -5.54 -2.68 -2.87
C GLY A 131 -7.05 -2.85 -2.85
N SER A 132 -7.49 -4.11 -2.74
CA SER A 132 -8.89 -4.51 -2.64
C SER A 132 -9.56 -4.04 -1.34
N ALA A 133 -10.86 -4.29 -1.20
CA ALA A 133 -11.63 -3.95 0.00
C ALA A 133 -11.10 -4.61 1.29
N ASP A 134 -10.33 -5.68 1.18
CA ASP A 134 -9.73 -6.40 2.31
C ASP A 134 -8.43 -5.76 2.79
N SER A 135 -7.77 -4.98 1.93
CA SER A 135 -6.51 -4.27 2.24
C SER A 135 -6.63 -3.34 3.44
N ALA A 136 -7.81 -2.74 3.66
CA ALA A 136 -8.07 -1.90 4.83
C ALA A 136 -7.85 -2.62 6.16
N ALA A 137 -8.16 -3.92 6.22
CA ALA A 137 -7.99 -4.72 7.43
C ALA A 137 -6.52 -5.10 7.67
N THR A 138 -5.82 -5.49 6.60
CA THR A 138 -4.37 -5.76 6.64
C THR A 138 -3.60 -4.50 7.02
N PHE A 139 -3.92 -3.36 6.42
CA PHE A 139 -3.24 -2.08 6.66
C PHE A 139 -3.46 -1.59 8.11
N ALA A 140 -4.69 -1.62 8.61
CA ALA A 140 -4.96 -1.29 10.01
C ALA A 140 -4.22 -2.21 10.98
N SER A 141 -4.10 -3.50 10.65
CA SER A 141 -3.37 -4.46 11.47
C SER A 141 -1.87 -4.24 11.48
N LEU A 142 -1.28 -3.96 10.30
CA LEU A 142 0.13 -3.61 10.12
C LEU A 142 0.50 -2.41 10.99
N GLU A 143 -0.20 -1.29 10.82
CA GLU A 143 0.10 -0.05 11.55
C GLU A 143 -0.16 -0.18 13.05
N TYR A 144 -1.16 -0.96 13.45
CA TYR A 144 -1.36 -1.26 14.88
C TYR A 144 -0.22 -2.08 15.46
N ASN A 145 0.25 -3.10 14.75
CA ASN A 145 1.36 -3.94 15.21
C ASN A 145 2.65 -3.13 15.32
N TRP A 146 2.86 -2.20 14.40
CA TRP A 146 3.98 -1.26 14.47
C TRP A 146 3.86 -0.34 15.69
N TYR A 147 2.69 0.29 15.87
CA TYR A 147 2.35 1.08 17.06
C TYR A 147 2.58 0.33 18.37
N ALA A 148 2.27 -0.97 18.44
CA ALA A 148 2.33 -1.74 19.68
C ALA A 148 3.73 -1.82 20.29
N SER A 149 4.77 -1.44 19.53
CA SER A 149 6.16 -1.37 19.98
C SER A 149 6.64 0.07 20.27
N ASP A 150 5.73 1.05 20.24
CA ASP A 150 5.99 2.48 20.41
C ASP A 150 5.23 3.08 21.62
N GLU A 151 5.43 4.37 21.91
CA GLU A 151 4.77 5.05 23.03
C GLU A 151 3.25 5.17 22.81
N PRO A 152 2.39 4.99 23.83
CA PRO A 152 0.93 5.09 23.69
C PRO A 152 0.42 6.41 23.09
N SER A 153 1.15 7.51 23.30
CA SER A 153 0.87 8.83 22.75
C SER A 153 0.98 8.89 21.22
N THR A 154 1.70 7.95 20.60
CA THR A 154 1.95 7.90 19.16
C THR A 154 0.81 7.25 18.38
N ALA A 155 -0.13 6.54 19.04
CA ALA A 155 -1.25 5.86 18.39
C ALA A 155 -1.98 6.68 17.30
N PRO A 156 -2.24 7.99 17.47
CA PRO A 156 -2.87 8.80 16.43
C PRO A 156 -2.04 8.93 15.16
N HIS A 157 -0.71 8.91 15.25
CA HIS A 157 0.19 9.01 14.10
C HIS A 157 0.09 7.74 13.25
N TYR A 158 0.12 6.56 13.87
CA TYR A 158 -0.09 5.28 13.17
C TYR A 158 -1.50 5.18 12.57
N ALA A 159 -2.53 5.64 13.27
CA ALA A 159 -3.88 5.73 12.71
C ALA A 159 -3.93 6.65 11.47
N ALA A 160 -3.23 7.78 11.50
CA ALA A 160 -3.15 8.71 10.37
C ALA A 160 -2.40 8.13 9.15
N ARG A 161 -1.38 7.28 9.37
CA ARG A 161 -0.70 6.55 8.30
C ARG A 161 -1.64 5.66 7.50
N VAL A 162 -2.73 5.19 8.11
CA VAL A 162 -3.77 4.45 7.39
C VAL A 162 -4.84 5.37 6.80
N VAL A 163 -5.30 6.36 7.57
CA VAL A 163 -6.43 7.21 7.18
C VAL A 163 -6.08 8.13 6.02
N PHE A 164 -4.95 8.85 6.07
CA PHE A 164 -4.64 9.85 5.06
C PHE A 164 -4.41 9.24 3.68
N PRO A 165 -3.62 8.16 3.49
CA PRO A 165 -3.43 7.59 2.15
C PRO A 165 -4.75 7.19 1.49
N TYR A 166 -5.68 6.58 2.23
CA TYR A 166 -7.01 6.26 1.68
C TYR A 166 -7.82 7.50 1.31
N LEU A 167 -7.77 8.57 2.11
CA LEU A 167 -8.42 9.84 1.76
C LEU A 167 -7.78 10.49 0.52
N LEU A 168 -6.45 10.46 0.40
CA LEU A 168 -5.72 11.05 -0.73
C LEU A 168 -5.93 10.32 -2.05
N VAL A 169 -6.35 9.05 -2.02
CA VAL A 169 -6.81 8.30 -3.21
C VAL A 169 -8.34 8.32 -3.37
N GLY A 170 -9.06 9.15 -2.59
CA GLY A 170 -10.50 9.31 -2.70
C GLY A 170 -11.34 8.18 -2.08
N ASN A 171 -10.72 7.25 -1.34
CA ASN A 171 -11.37 6.06 -0.80
C ASN A 171 -11.83 6.24 0.65
N LEU A 172 -12.86 7.07 0.84
CA LEU A 172 -13.45 7.34 2.16
C LEU A 172 -13.95 6.07 2.87
N ARG A 173 -14.49 5.10 2.10
CA ARG A 173 -14.98 3.83 2.64
C ARG A 173 -13.85 3.03 3.31
N ALA A 174 -12.70 2.93 2.65
CA ALA A 174 -11.54 2.23 3.20
C ALA A 174 -10.94 2.99 4.40
N ALA A 175 -10.87 4.33 4.32
CA ALA A 175 -10.41 5.16 5.45
C ALA A 175 -11.26 4.93 6.71
N ASN A 176 -12.59 4.96 6.57
CA ASN A 176 -13.54 4.66 7.66
C ASN A 176 -13.36 3.24 8.22
N LYS A 177 -13.32 2.22 7.34
CA LYS A 177 -13.14 0.81 7.75
C LYS A 177 -11.83 0.63 8.52
N ALA A 178 -10.74 1.16 8.00
CA ALA A 178 -9.42 0.97 8.57
C ALA A 178 -9.26 1.72 9.91
N PHE A 179 -9.78 2.94 10.01
CA PHE A 179 -9.84 3.69 11.27
C PHE A 179 -10.64 2.95 12.35
N LEU A 180 -11.81 2.41 11.98
CA LEU A 180 -12.64 1.62 12.89
C LEU A 180 -11.89 0.38 13.39
N LEU A 181 -11.21 -0.35 12.51
CA LEU A 181 -10.45 -1.55 12.88
C LEU A 181 -9.28 -1.21 13.80
N PHE A 182 -8.50 -0.17 13.48
CA PHE A 182 -7.39 0.29 14.29
C PHE A 182 -7.86 0.69 15.70
N THR A 183 -8.89 1.53 15.80
CA THR A 183 -9.41 2.04 17.07
C THR A 183 -10.08 0.96 17.91
N SER A 184 -10.77 0.01 17.28
CA SER A 184 -11.36 -1.14 17.97
C SER A 184 -10.27 -2.04 18.57
N LYS A 185 -9.20 -2.29 17.83
CA LYS A 185 -8.03 -3.03 18.33
C LYS A 185 -7.36 -2.29 19.50
N LEU A 186 -7.13 -0.98 19.35
CA LEU A 186 -6.57 -0.12 20.40
C LEU A 186 -7.38 -0.19 21.71
N SER A 187 -8.70 -0.03 21.64
CA SER A 187 -9.56 -0.11 22.82
C SER A 187 -9.55 -1.51 23.44
N SER A 188 -9.59 -2.57 22.63
CA SER A 188 -9.62 -3.95 23.14
C SER A 188 -8.31 -4.39 23.81
N SER A 189 -7.17 -3.92 23.30
CA SER A 189 -5.84 -4.24 23.82
C SER A 189 -5.40 -3.34 24.98
N ASN A 190 -6.10 -2.24 25.23
CA ASN A 190 -5.74 -1.28 26.29
C ASN A 190 -6.96 -0.98 27.20
N PRO A 191 -7.35 -1.90 28.11
CA PRO A 191 -8.53 -1.70 28.96
C PRO A 191 -8.47 -0.47 29.87
N GLY A 192 -7.27 0.04 30.16
CA GLY A 192 -7.07 1.27 30.94
C GLY A 192 -7.22 2.57 30.14
N LEU A 193 -7.37 2.50 28.82
CA LEU A 193 -7.60 3.67 27.97
C LEU A 193 -9.04 4.14 28.15
N SER A 194 -9.22 5.40 28.59
CA SER A 194 -10.55 5.99 28.68
C SER A 194 -11.13 6.21 27.28
N VAL A 195 -12.28 5.57 27.03
CA VAL A 195 -13.02 5.70 25.78
C VAL A 195 -14.45 6.08 26.10
N GLN A 196 -14.95 7.12 25.44
CA GLN A 196 -16.34 7.55 25.53
C GLN A 196 -16.99 7.31 24.18
N GLU A 197 -18.05 6.51 24.16
CA GLU A 197 -18.85 6.33 22.95
C GLU A 197 -19.79 7.52 22.81
N VAL A 198 -19.59 8.28 21.74
CA VAL A 198 -20.39 9.45 21.38
C VAL A 198 -21.06 9.12 20.05
N GLY A 199 -22.16 8.39 20.12
CA GLY A 199 -22.90 7.92 18.96
C GLY A 199 -24.22 8.65 18.75
N SER A 200 -24.64 8.76 17.50
CA SER A 200 -26.04 8.94 17.12
C SER A 200 -26.51 7.69 16.37
N VAL A 201 -27.80 7.57 16.07
CA VAL A 201 -28.37 6.43 15.31
C VAL A 201 -27.66 6.19 13.97
N SER A 202 -26.98 7.20 13.41
CA SER A 202 -26.31 7.13 12.10
C SER A 202 -24.78 7.09 12.15
N SER A 203 -24.14 7.28 13.31
CA SER A 203 -22.68 7.41 13.39
C SER A 203 -22.16 7.07 14.78
N ASP A 204 -21.31 6.04 14.86
CA ASP A 204 -20.60 5.65 16.09
C ASP A 204 -19.22 6.32 16.12
N LEU A 205 -19.08 7.41 16.90
CA LEU A 205 -17.79 8.05 17.15
C LEU A 205 -17.29 7.64 18.54
N ARG A 206 -16.00 7.32 18.63
CA ARG A 206 -15.31 7.10 19.91
C ARG A 206 -14.43 8.30 20.23
N VAL A 207 -14.53 8.78 21.46
CA VAL A 207 -13.73 9.88 21.98
C VAL A 207 -12.73 9.34 22.98
N TYR A 208 -11.47 9.70 22.78
CA TYR A 208 -10.30 9.31 23.54
C TYR A 208 -9.72 10.57 24.20
N PRO A 209 -10.07 10.89 25.47
CA PRO A 209 -9.67 12.15 26.10
C PRO A 209 -8.15 12.37 26.14
N SER A 210 -7.37 11.28 26.24
CA SER A 210 -5.91 11.31 26.25
C SER A 210 -5.27 11.35 24.86
N LEU A 211 -6.04 11.18 23.78
CA LEU A 211 -5.55 11.09 22.39
C LEU A 211 -6.29 12.07 21.48
N PRO A 212 -6.02 13.39 21.60
CA PRO A 212 -6.76 14.43 20.88
C PRO A 212 -6.69 14.29 19.35
N LEU A 213 -5.52 13.91 18.81
CA LEU A 213 -5.37 13.71 17.37
C LEU A 213 -6.15 12.49 16.84
N LEU A 214 -6.44 11.49 17.68
CA LEU A 214 -7.30 10.37 17.29
C LEU A 214 -8.75 10.83 17.15
N ASN A 215 -9.21 11.71 18.06
CA ASN A 215 -10.52 12.35 17.98
C ASN A 215 -10.62 13.24 16.73
N PHE A 216 -9.55 13.97 16.41
CA PHE A 216 -9.49 14.77 15.19
C PHE A 216 -9.68 13.91 13.94
N LEU A 217 -9.02 12.75 13.82
CA LEU A 217 -9.19 11.85 12.67
C LEU A 217 -10.64 11.34 12.54
N GLY A 218 -11.25 10.92 13.65
CA GLY A 218 -12.65 10.47 13.64
C GLY A 218 -13.62 11.60 13.23
N LEU A 219 -13.42 12.80 13.75
CA LEU A 219 -14.22 13.98 13.39
C LEU A 219 -13.96 14.44 11.94
N LEU A 220 -12.74 14.28 11.43
CA LEU A 220 -12.40 14.60 10.05
C LEU A 220 -13.18 13.70 9.09
N LEU A 221 -13.23 12.39 9.35
CA LEU A 221 -14.01 11.44 8.54
C LEU A 221 -15.49 11.84 8.51
N LEU A 222 -16.08 12.19 9.65
CA LEU A 222 -17.46 12.69 9.73
C LEU A 222 -17.67 14.03 9.02
N ALA A 223 -16.67 14.93 9.07
CA ALA A 223 -16.72 16.21 8.38
C ALA A 223 -16.72 16.02 6.85
N ILE A 224 -15.93 15.05 6.35
CA ILE A 224 -15.89 14.69 4.93
C ILE A 224 -17.24 14.16 4.47
N GLU A 225 -17.89 13.27 5.23
CA GLU A 225 -19.24 12.77 4.91
C GLU A 225 -20.28 13.89 4.81
N LYS A 226 -20.16 14.94 5.63
CA LYS A 226 -21.04 16.11 5.60
C LYS A 226 -20.69 17.12 4.50
N GLY A 227 -19.46 17.11 3.98
CA GLY A 227 -19.00 18.05 2.94
C GLY A 227 -18.95 19.52 3.34
N SER A 228 -18.95 19.85 4.64
CA SER A 228 -18.95 21.25 5.11
C SER A 228 -17.54 21.79 5.31
N ALA A 229 -17.12 22.70 4.43
CA ALA A 229 -15.81 23.37 4.53
C ALA A 229 -15.65 24.17 5.85
N ASP A 230 -16.73 24.72 6.39
CA ASP A 230 -16.69 25.46 7.66
C ASP A 230 -16.43 24.53 8.84
N VAL A 231 -17.06 23.35 8.87
CA VAL A 231 -16.78 22.32 9.88
C VAL A 231 -15.31 21.89 9.81
N PHE A 232 -14.78 21.66 8.62
CA PHE A 232 -13.36 21.32 8.44
C PHE A 232 -12.41 22.42 8.94
N LYS A 233 -12.68 23.69 8.61
CA LYS A 233 -11.88 24.84 9.09
C LYS A 233 -11.93 24.98 10.61
N GLN A 234 -13.12 24.86 11.21
CA GLN A 234 -13.30 24.90 12.66
C GLN A 234 -12.55 23.75 13.33
N LEU A 235 -12.63 22.54 12.77
CA LEU A 235 -11.93 21.36 13.28
C LEU A 235 -10.41 21.58 13.24
N LYS A 236 -9.85 22.04 12.12
CA LYS A 236 -8.42 22.39 12.03
C LYS A 236 -8.01 23.46 13.04
N SER A 237 -8.83 24.49 13.21
CA SER A 237 -8.56 25.56 14.19
C SER A 237 -8.56 25.05 15.62
N HIS A 238 -9.51 24.18 15.97
CA HIS A 238 -9.64 23.63 17.32
C HIS A 238 -8.46 22.73 17.69
N TYR A 239 -7.94 21.95 16.74
CA TYR A 239 -6.81 21.03 16.96
C TYR A 239 -5.46 21.60 16.53
N ALA A 240 -5.37 22.90 16.23
CA ALA A 240 -4.20 23.52 15.61
C ALA A 240 -2.89 23.31 16.40
N SER A 241 -2.94 23.40 17.74
CA SER A 241 -1.77 23.16 18.59
C SER A 241 -1.26 21.72 18.46
N TYR A 242 -2.15 20.73 18.44
CA TYR A 242 -1.78 19.33 18.30
C TYR A 242 -1.29 19.00 16.88
N ILE A 243 -1.93 19.57 15.84
CA ILE A 243 -1.53 19.35 14.44
C ILE A 243 -0.15 19.94 14.15
N LYS A 244 0.19 21.07 14.79
CA LYS A 244 1.50 21.70 14.65
C LYS A 244 2.64 20.75 14.99
N ASP A 245 2.44 19.90 15.99
CA ASP A 245 3.45 18.95 16.47
C ASP A 245 3.36 17.58 15.76
N ALA A 246 2.35 17.37 14.91
CA ALA A 246 2.08 16.11 14.20
C ALA A 246 2.89 15.92 12.90
N GLY A 247 3.98 16.67 12.72
CA GLY A 247 4.88 16.54 11.57
C GLY A 247 4.24 16.92 10.23
N ASN A 248 4.11 15.94 9.32
CA ASN A 248 3.73 16.13 7.92
C ASN A 248 2.20 16.24 7.67
N TRP A 249 1.38 16.27 8.71
CA TRP A 249 -0.09 16.32 8.58
C TRP A 249 -0.59 17.55 7.82
N ASN A 250 0.15 18.67 7.86
CA ASN A 250 -0.27 19.91 7.20
C ASN A 250 -0.44 19.75 5.68
N GLU A 251 0.44 19.00 5.03
CA GLU A 251 0.38 18.74 3.59
C GLU A 251 -0.80 17.83 3.25
N ALA A 252 -0.93 16.71 3.96
CA ALA A 252 -2.07 15.79 3.79
C ALA A 252 -3.41 16.50 4.01
N LEU A 253 -3.51 17.35 5.05
CA LEU A 253 -4.72 18.12 5.33
C LEU A 253 -4.98 19.23 4.31
N ALA A 254 -3.96 19.78 3.65
CA ALA A 254 -4.17 20.72 2.56
C ALA A 254 -4.80 20.01 1.35
N GLN A 255 -4.28 18.85 0.98
CA GLN A 255 -4.81 18.02 -0.10
C GLN A 255 -6.23 17.51 0.21
N VAL A 256 -6.48 17.03 1.43
CA VAL A 256 -7.85 16.66 1.89
C VAL A 256 -8.80 17.87 1.83
N GLY A 257 -8.32 19.05 2.22
CA GLY A 257 -9.05 20.32 2.13
C GLY A 257 -9.50 20.65 0.71
N GLU A 258 -8.61 20.44 -0.26
CA GLU A 258 -8.91 20.64 -1.68
C GLU A 258 -9.88 19.58 -2.21
N MET A 259 -9.56 18.29 -2.00
CA MET A 259 -10.31 17.16 -2.55
C MET A 259 -11.76 17.08 -2.06
N TYR A 260 -11.98 17.30 -0.76
CA TYR A 260 -13.29 17.05 -0.13
C TYR A 260 -14.07 18.32 0.18
N PHE A 261 -13.42 19.48 0.21
CA PHE A 261 -14.05 20.74 0.63
C PHE A 261 -13.84 21.89 -0.36
N GLY A 262 -13.14 21.67 -1.48
CA GLY A 262 -12.89 22.69 -2.51
C GLY A 262 -12.04 23.87 -2.03
N ILE A 263 -11.26 23.68 -0.95
CA ILE A 263 -10.38 24.71 -0.40
C ILE A 263 -9.09 24.71 -1.23
N LYS A 264 -8.89 25.78 -2.01
CA LYS A 264 -7.66 25.93 -2.80
C LYS A 264 -6.43 25.93 -1.91
N ILE A 265 -5.45 25.11 -2.27
CA ILE A 265 -4.14 25.14 -1.63
C ILE A 265 -3.48 26.47 -2.03
N PRO A 266 -3.02 27.30 -1.07
CA PRO A 266 -2.27 28.50 -1.39
C PRO A 266 -1.06 28.14 -2.24
N SER A 267 -0.88 28.81 -3.39
CA SER A 267 0.33 28.63 -4.19
C SER A 267 1.55 28.94 -3.31
N GLN A 268 2.52 28.02 -3.25
CA GLN A 268 3.81 28.35 -2.65
C GLN A 268 4.35 29.60 -3.35
N SER A 269 4.42 30.74 -2.64
CA SER A 269 5.06 31.93 -3.21
C SER A 269 6.51 31.57 -3.42
N ASN A 270 7.01 31.79 -4.63
CA ASN A 270 8.39 31.52 -4.95
C ASN A 270 9.21 32.68 -4.36
N PRO A 271 10.04 32.45 -3.32
CA PRO A 271 10.71 33.54 -2.59
C PRO A 271 11.64 34.38 -3.48
N LEU A 272 12.00 33.89 -4.66
CA LEU A 272 12.79 34.60 -5.66
C LEU A 272 12.02 35.65 -6.46
N PHE A 273 10.69 35.60 -6.47
CA PHE A 273 9.84 36.58 -7.17
C PHE A 273 9.26 37.65 -6.24
N ASP A 274 9.43 37.49 -4.92
CA ASP A 274 9.01 38.45 -3.88
C ASP A 274 10.17 39.34 -3.39
N MET A 275 11.34 39.32 -4.05
CA MET A 275 12.51 40.18 -3.79
C MET A 275 12.67 41.29 -4.84
#